data_AF-A0A3D0VDZ2-F1
#
_entry.id   AF-A0A3D0VDZ2-F1
#
_cell.length_a   1.000
_cell.length_b   1.000
_cell.length_c   1.000
_cell.angle_alpha   90.00
_cell.angle_beta   90.00
_cell.angle_gamma   90.00
#
_symmetry.space_group_name_H-M   'P 1'
#
loop_
_entity.id
_entity.type
_entity.pdbx_description
1 polymer ?
#
loop_
_entity_poly.entity_id
_entity_poly.type
_entity_poly.pdbx_seq_one_letter_code
_entity_poly.pdbx_strand_id
1 'polypeptide(L)' 'MPEINLPIRTERLILRRFESTDLDAFHAYHSLPDTARFLPWEAKSYTKSMESVGKYANFTFDKEGDWVCLAIEAEG' A
#
# COMPACT_ATOMS: atom_id res chain seq x y z
N MET A 1 12.33 -6.36 -18.03
CA MET A 1 11.23 -5.62 -17.36
C MET A 1 11.80 -4.42 -16.66
N PRO A 2 11.10 -3.28 -16.54
CA PRO A 2 11.64 -2.12 -15.85
C PRO A 2 11.91 -2.48 -14.39
N GLU A 3 13.15 -2.32 -13.95
CA GLU A 3 13.52 -2.44 -12.54
C GLU A 3 13.14 -1.15 -11.83
N ILE A 4 12.18 -1.23 -10.90
CA ILE A 4 11.88 -0.11 -9.99
C ILE A 4 12.82 -0.25 -8.79
N ASN A 5 13.76 0.68 -8.67
CA ASN A 5 14.62 0.79 -7.49
C ASN A 5 13.83 1.47 -6.37
N LEU A 6 13.51 0.71 -5.32
CA LEU A 6 12.86 1.21 -4.11
C LEU A 6 13.90 1.41 -2.99
N PRO A 7 13.74 2.43 -2.14
CA PRO A 7 12.62 3.39 -2.13
C PRO A 7 12.77 4.49 -3.20
N ILE A 8 11.64 5.01 -3.67
CA ILE A 8 11.61 6.26 -4.46
C ILE A 8 11.58 7.41 -3.46
N ARG A 9 12.58 8.29 -3.54
CA ARG A 9 12.66 9.49 -2.71
C ARG A 9 12.21 10.72 -3.49
N THR A 10 11.47 11.58 -2.82
CA THR A 10 11.02 12.88 -3.34
C THR A 10 11.43 13.97 -2.35
N GLU A 11 11.10 15.22 -2.62
CA GLU A 11 11.38 16.32 -1.69
C GLU A 11 10.73 16.13 -0.31
N ARG A 12 9.57 15.47 -0.23
CA ARG A 12 8.76 15.38 1.01
C ARG A 12 8.35 13.98 1.41
N LEU A 13 8.57 12.98 0.56
CA LEU A 13 8.04 11.63 0.72
C LEU A 13 9.05 10.57 0.31
N ILE A 14 9.06 9.48 1.06
CA ILE A 14 9.69 8.21 0.73
C ILE A 14 8.58 7.21 0.37
N LEU A 15 8.67 6.63 -0.82
CA LEU A 15 7.77 5.56 -1.28
C LEU A 15 8.54 4.23 -1.22
N ARG A 16 8.09 3.32 -0.35
CA ARG A 16 8.79 2.06 -0.05
C ARG A 16 7.87 0.85 -0.11
N ARG A 17 8.46 -0.35 -0.03
CA ARG A 17 7.69 -1.58 0.18
C ARG A 17 6.94 -1.50 1.51
N PHE A 18 5.77 -2.13 1.53
CA PHE A 18 5.03 -2.34 2.77
C PHE A 18 5.82 -3.28 3.71
N GLU A 19 5.73 -2.99 5.00
CA GLU A 19 6.20 -3.82 6.10
C GLU A 19 5.01 -4.21 6.99
N SER A 20 5.18 -5.22 7.85
CA SER A 20 4.11 -5.65 8.76
C SER A 20 3.69 -4.56 9.74
N THR A 21 4.59 -3.64 10.07
CA THR A 21 4.38 -2.48 10.93
C THR A 21 3.43 -1.44 10.33
N ASP A 22 3.21 -1.47 9.01
CA ASP A 22 2.30 -0.54 8.33
C ASP A 22 0.81 -0.93 8.47
N LEU A 23 0.50 -2.13 8.99
CA LEU A 23 -0.87 -2.66 9.03
C LEU A 23 -1.85 -1.73 9.74
N ASP A 24 -1.48 -1.24 10.92
CA ASP A 24 -2.38 -0.40 11.72
C ASP A 24 -2.65 0.93 11.01
N ALA A 25 -1.60 1.55 10.46
CA ALA A 25 -1.73 2.79 9.69
C ALA A 25 -2.56 2.58 8.42
N PHE A 26 -2.33 1.49 7.69
CA PHE A 26 -3.10 1.11 6.51
C PHE A 26 -4.58 0.90 6.86
N HIS A 27 -4.87 0.17 7.94
CA HIS A 27 -6.23 -0.13 8.35
C HIS A 27 -6.98 1.13 8.85
N ALA A 28 -6.28 2.07 9.49
CA ALA A 28 -6.89 3.26 10.08
C ALA A 28 -7.73 4.07 9.07
N TYR A 29 -7.29 4.18 7.82
CA TYR A 29 -8.06 4.86 6.78
C TYR A 29 -8.88 3.90 5.90
N HIS A 30 -8.42 2.65 5.71
CA HIS A 30 -9.16 1.67 4.91
C HIS A 30 -10.43 1.14 5.58
N SER A 31 -10.56 1.28 6.90
CA SER A 31 -11.74 0.90 7.67
C SER A 31 -12.82 1.97 7.72
N LEU A 32 -12.57 3.16 7.18
CA LEU A 32 -13.51 4.29 7.25
C LEU A 32 -14.62 4.16 6.21
N PRO A 33 -15.90 4.02 6.61
CA PRO A 33 -17.02 3.93 5.66
C PRO A 33 -17.16 5.19 4.79
N ASP A 34 -16.90 6.36 5.37
CA ASP A 34 -16.97 7.65 4.67
C ASP A 34 -15.92 7.81 3.57
N THR A 35 -14.79 7.11 3.68
CA THR A 35 -13.79 7.01 2.62
C THR A 35 -14.18 5.91 1.62
N ALA A 36 -14.59 4.75 2.12
CA ALA A 36 -14.92 3.59 1.30
C ALA A 36 -16.10 3.82 0.36
N ARG A 37 -17.06 4.70 0.69
CA ARG A 37 -18.20 5.04 -0.20
C ARG A 37 -17.79 5.60 -1.56
N PHE A 38 -16.56 6.08 -1.71
CA PHE A 38 -16.00 6.58 -2.96
C PHE A 38 -15.13 5.54 -3.70
N LEU A 39 -14.98 4.35 -3.13
CA LEU A 39 -14.17 3.25 -3.66
C LEU A 39 -15.09 2.14 -4.18
N PRO A 40 -14.64 1.29 -5.11
CA PRO A 40 -15.44 0.17 -5.62
C PRO A 40 -15.54 -1.01 -4.61
N TRP A 41 -15.06 -0.83 -3.38
CA TRP A 41 -15.09 -1.82 -2.31
C TRP A 41 -15.54 -1.19 -0.99
N GLU A 42 -16.13 -2.00 -0.11
CA GLU A 42 -16.52 -1.57 1.23
C GLU A 42 -15.32 -1.33 2.16
N ALA A 43 -15.58 -0.71 3.31
CA ALA A 43 -14.60 -0.52 4.37
C ALA A 43 -13.97 -1.88 4.76
N LYS A 44 -12.64 -1.92 4.78
CA LYS A 44 -11.92 -3.17 5.04
C LYS A 44 -12.02 -3.54 6.52
N SER A 45 -12.22 -4.83 6.80
CA SER A 45 -11.91 -5.40 8.11
C SER A 45 -10.40 -5.44 8.35
N TYR A 46 -10.00 -5.62 9.61
CA TYR A 46 -8.58 -5.76 9.98
C TYR A 46 -7.91 -6.93 9.25
N THR A 47 -8.59 -8.09 9.20
CA THR A 47 -8.11 -9.27 8.48
C THR A 47 -7.91 -9.01 6.99
N LYS A 48 -8.84 -8.32 6.32
CA LYS A 48 -8.69 -7.94 4.90
C LYS A 48 -7.57 -6.93 4.69
N SER A 49 -7.30 -6.09 5.68
CA SER A 49 -6.18 -5.15 5.66
C SER A 49 -4.85 -5.90 5.75
N MET A 50 -4.75 -6.87 6.67
CA MET A 50 -3.59 -7.76 6.82
C MET A 50 -3.29 -8.55 5.54
N GLU A 51 -4.32 -9.16 4.92
CA GLU A 51 -4.17 -9.84 3.62
C GLU A 51 -3.63 -8.90 2.54
N SER A 52 -4.12 -7.66 2.51
CA SER A 52 -3.71 -6.65 1.51
C SER A 52 -2.25 -6.24 1.71
N VAL A 53 -1.85 -5.90 2.94
CA VAL A 53 -0.48 -5.51 3.28
C VAL A 53 0.50 -6.65 2.98
N GLY A 54 0.15 -7.89 3.35
CA GLY A 54 0.98 -9.06 3.03
C GLY A 54 1.17 -9.26 1.52
N LYS A 55 0.11 -9.07 0.72
CA LYS A 55 0.20 -9.10 -0.74
C LYS A 55 1.10 -7.99 -1.27
N TYR A 56 0.96 -6.77 -0.77
CA TYR A 56 1.70 -5.60 -1.26
C TYR A 56 3.16 -5.59 -0.82
N ALA A 57 3.51 -6.19 0.32
CA ALA A 57 4.90 -6.33 0.75
C ALA A 57 5.71 -7.21 -0.22
N ASN A 58 5.08 -8.28 -0.72
CA ASN A 58 5.72 -9.34 -1.50
C ASN A 58 5.50 -9.24 -3.01
N PHE A 59 5.13 -8.08 -3.54
CA PHE A 59 4.85 -7.95 -4.97
C PHE A 59 6.11 -8.21 -5.83
N THR A 60 5.87 -8.83 -6.98
CA THR A 60 6.80 -8.96 -8.10
C THR A 60 6.06 -8.50 -9.36
N PHE A 61 6.79 -7.93 -10.32
CA PHE A 61 6.26 -7.69 -11.65
C PHE A 61 6.57 -8.93 -12.49
N ASP A 62 5.56 -9.51 -13.12
CA ASP A 62 5.69 -10.71 -13.96
C ASP A 62 5.14 -10.46 -15.38
N LYS A 63 4.05 -9.70 -15.51
CA LYS A 63 3.36 -9.46 -16.78
C LYS A 63 2.94 -8.01 -16.99
N GLU A 64 2.62 -7.69 -18.24
CA GLU A 64 2.03 -6.40 -18.59
C GLU A 64 0.70 -6.20 -17.87
N GLY A 65 0.51 -4.99 -17.35
CA GLY A 65 -0.66 -4.63 -16.53
C GLY A 65 -0.49 -4.88 -15.03
N ASP A 66 0.63 -5.47 -14.59
CA ASP A 66 0.94 -5.54 -13.16
C ASP A 66 1.16 -4.14 -12.58
N TRP A 67 0.72 -3.97 -11.33
CA TRP A 67 0.79 -2.72 -10.61
C TRP A 67 1.27 -2.98 -9.17
N VAL A 68 1.72 -1.91 -8.52
CA VAL A 68 2.23 -1.95 -7.15
C VAL A 68 1.46 -0.98 -6.27
N CYS A 69 1.29 -1.34 -4.99
CA CYS A 69 0.93 -0.43 -3.92
C CYS A 69 2.16 -0.24 -3.02
N LEU A 70 2.53 1.01 -2.75
CA LEU A 70 3.69 1.35 -1.91
C LEU A 70 3.23 2.04 -0.64
N ALA A 71 3.94 1.79 0.46
CA ALA A 71 3.79 2.57 1.68
C ALA A 71 4.44 3.94 1.49
N ILE A 72 3.90 4.95 2.16
CA ILE A 72 4.42 6.31 2.17
C ILE A 72 4.81 6.73 3.58
N GLU A 73 5.93 7.42 3.70
CA GLU A 73 6.36 8.10 4.91
C GLU A 73 6.91 9.49 4.56
N ALA A 74 6.87 10.41 5.52
CA ALA A 74 7.42 11.75 5.33
C ALA A 74 8.95 11.68 5.24
N GLU A 75 9.53 12.43 4.31
CA GLU A 75 10.96 12.73 4.33
C GLU A 75 11.23 13.67 5.52
N GLY A 76 12.24 13.34 6.33
CA GLY A 76 12.53 14.01 7.62
C GLY A 76 13.04 15.44 7.51
#